data_AF-A0A935FTA1-F1
#
_entry.id   AF-A0A935FTA1-F1
#
_cell.length_a   1.000
_cell.length_b   1.000
_cell.length_c   1.000
_cell.angle_alpha   90.00
_cell.angle_beta   90.00
_cell.angle_gamma   90.00
#
_symmetry.space_group_name_H-M   'P 1'
#
loop_
_entity.id
_entity.type
_entity.pdbx_description
1 polymer ?
#
loop_
_entity_poly.entity_id
_entity_poly.type
_entity_poly.pdbx_seq_one_letter_code
_entity_poly.pdbx_strand_id
1 'polypeptide(L)'
;MKSNKLLKVMPLLVIMSLVIAGRADATIWNINQPINGTQEVPPVVTSGNGTVIGIYDDLTNQLSVTISFSSLTGTTSAGHYHGPALPGANAGVRIAFSNIPLGVTSGSFSPVHTLTASQETELLGGLWYVNIHTSFKPGGEIRGQINPVAPKSLDLTYLIEGLYNGGTNLMVADTVTVNIRNSVSPYTLVESAKIKLNTSGAGILSYSSVSNATPYYIQVLHRNGLETWSAGTVQFVANALSYEFVSAASQAYGSNTTLVGARYCAYSGDVNQDGTIDGTDLSSIDNDASNFVSGYVATDLDGNEFVDGSDAAIADNNAANFVGVAKPN
;
A
#
# COMPACT_ATOMS: atom_id res chain seq x y z
N MET A 1 -53.00 -54.35 21.39
CA MET A 1 -52.05 -53.87 20.35
C MET A 1 -51.57 -52.49 20.77
N LYS A 2 -50.35 -52.37 21.30
CA LYS A 2 -49.74 -51.09 21.70
C LYS A 2 -49.00 -50.52 20.48
N SER A 3 -49.37 -49.35 20.00
CA SER A 3 -48.69 -48.70 18.87
C SER A 3 -47.43 -47.97 19.33
N ASN A 4 -46.26 -48.46 18.92
CA ASN A 4 -44.98 -47.79 19.09
C ASN A 4 -44.95 -46.49 18.27
N LYS A 5 -44.94 -45.33 18.91
CA LYS A 5 -44.57 -44.07 18.26
C LYS A 5 -43.05 -44.03 18.14
N LEU A 6 -42.55 -44.27 16.94
CA LEU A 6 -41.16 -44.03 16.55
C LEU A 6 -40.85 -42.54 16.66
N LEU A 7 -39.97 -42.18 17.60
CA LEU A 7 -39.37 -40.85 17.69
C LEU A 7 -38.35 -40.72 16.54
N LYS A 8 -38.64 -39.93 15.51
CA LYS A 8 -37.65 -39.56 14.48
C LYS A 8 -36.65 -38.58 15.10
N VAL A 9 -35.46 -39.06 15.41
CA VAL A 9 -34.31 -38.20 15.74
C VAL A 9 -33.77 -37.64 14.42
N MET A 10 -33.98 -36.34 14.18
CA MET A 10 -33.32 -35.63 13.08
C MET A 10 -31.86 -35.35 13.48
N PRO A 11 -30.85 -35.62 12.62
CA PRO A 11 -29.48 -35.28 12.94
C PRO A 11 -29.30 -33.76 12.82
N LEU A 12 -28.87 -33.13 13.92
CA LEU A 12 -28.46 -31.74 13.94
C LEU A 12 -27.10 -31.63 13.24
N LEU A 13 -27.09 -31.11 12.01
CA LEU A 13 -25.87 -30.82 11.27
C LEU A 13 -25.22 -29.57 11.87
N VAL A 14 -24.23 -29.76 12.74
CA VAL A 14 -23.38 -28.66 13.24
C VAL A 14 -22.42 -28.29 12.12
N ILE A 15 -22.74 -27.22 11.38
CA ILE A 15 -21.80 -26.58 10.46
C ILE A 15 -20.76 -25.88 11.33
N MET A 16 -19.62 -26.53 11.54
CA MET A 16 -18.46 -25.91 12.17
C MET A 16 -17.85 -24.97 11.14
N SER A 17 -18.26 -23.70 11.19
CA SER A 17 -17.62 -22.62 10.43
C SER A 17 -16.17 -22.52 10.90
N LEU A 18 -15.25 -23.03 10.08
CA LEU A 18 -13.83 -22.84 10.23
C LEU A 18 -13.56 -21.35 10.00
N VAL A 19 -13.48 -20.57 11.09
CA VAL A 19 -12.90 -19.24 11.04
C VAL A 19 -11.42 -19.44 10.78
N ILE A 20 -11.04 -19.40 9.52
CA ILE A 20 -9.64 -19.23 9.15
C ILE A 20 -9.30 -17.84 9.67
N ALA A 21 -8.63 -17.77 10.82
CA ALA A 21 -8.03 -16.53 11.26
C ALA A 21 -7.02 -16.13 10.17
N GLY A 22 -7.45 -15.24 9.28
CA GLY A 22 -6.52 -14.56 8.39
C GLY A 22 -5.41 -13.98 9.26
N ARG A 23 -4.16 -14.19 8.88
CA ARG A 23 -3.06 -13.48 9.52
C ARG A 23 -3.42 -12.00 9.44
N ALA A 24 -3.50 -11.32 10.58
CA ALA A 24 -3.56 -9.87 10.58
C ALA A 24 -2.22 -9.42 9.97
N ASP A 25 -2.28 -8.84 8.77
CA ASP A 25 -1.11 -8.19 8.17
C ASP A 25 -0.73 -6.99 9.03
N ALA A 26 0.58 -6.74 9.16
CA ALA A 26 1.08 -5.62 9.95
C ALA A 26 0.59 -4.29 9.37
N THR A 27 0.08 -3.39 10.22
CA THR A 27 -0.10 -1.98 9.88
C THR A 27 1.17 -1.23 10.21
N ILE A 28 1.80 -0.67 9.18
CA ILE A 28 2.99 0.18 9.33
C ILE A 28 2.57 1.65 9.39
N TRP A 29 2.65 2.25 10.58
CA TRP A 29 2.34 3.65 10.82
C TRP A 29 3.57 4.51 10.54
N ASN A 30 3.43 5.49 9.65
CA ASN A 30 4.54 6.36 9.28
C ASN A 30 4.68 7.53 10.24
N ILE A 31 5.92 7.91 10.54
CA ILE A 31 6.27 9.06 11.37
C ILE A 31 7.19 9.96 10.55
N ASN A 32 6.80 11.23 10.41
CA ASN A 32 7.63 12.27 9.82
C ASN A 32 7.27 13.60 10.47
N GLN A 33 8.06 14.04 11.43
CA GLN A 33 7.75 15.21 12.25
C GLN A 33 8.99 16.10 12.42
N PRO A 34 8.87 17.44 12.27
CA PRO A 34 9.96 18.34 12.58
C PRO A 34 10.15 18.45 14.10
N ILE A 35 11.40 18.64 14.54
CA ILE A 35 11.74 19.03 15.92
C ILE A 35 12.38 20.42 15.90
N ASN A 36 11.93 21.33 16.77
CA ASN A 36 12.47 22.70 16.86
C ASN A 36 12.12 23.35 18.20
N GLY A 37 12.73 24.52 18.48
CA GLY A 37 12.51 25.22 19.75
C GLY A 37 11.13 25.84 19.92
N THR A 38 10.38 26.11 18.84
CA THR A 38 9.03 26.70 18.94
C THR A 38 8.00 25.73 19.53
N GLN A 39 8.29 24.43 19.47
CA GLN A 39 7.44 23.38 20.03
C GLN A 39 7.73 23.09 21.51
N GLU A 40 8.80 23.65 22.09
CA GLU A 40 9.07 23.58 23.53
C GLU A 40 7.98 24.28 24.34
N VAL A 41 7.85 23.91 25.61
CA VAL A 41 6.89 24.53 26.54
C VAL A 41 7.61 24.94 27.83
N PRO A 42 7.89 26.25 28.02
CA PRO A 42 7.65 27.36 27.09
C PRO A 42 8.56 27.32 25.85
N PRO A 43 8.18 27.98 24.73
CA PRO A 43 8.99 28.00 23.51
C PRO A 43 10.42 28.53 23.74
N VAL A 44 11.40 27.89 23.10
CA VAL A 44 12.81 28.25 23.17
C VAL A 44 13.24 28.95 21.88
N VAL A 45 13.84 30.13 22.02
CA VAL A 45 14.52 30.82 20.90
C VAL A 45 15.88 30.16 20.68
N THR A 46 16.01 29.45 19.56
CA THR A 46 17.23 28.76 19.15
C THR A 46 17.27 28.63 17.61
N SER A 47 18.47 28.47 17.05
CA SER A 47 18.66 27.99 15.68
C SER A 47 18.54 26.47 15.54
N GLY A 48 18.47 25.77 16.67
CA GLY A 48 18.34 24.33 16.76
C GLY A 48 17.12 23.82 16.01
N ASN A 49 17.32 22.83 15.16
CA ASN A 49 16.26 22.21 14.37
C ASN A 49 16.59 20.74 14.09
N GLY A 50 15.61 20.00 13.60
CA GLY A 50 15.79 18.60 13.22
C GLY A 50 14.51 17.92 12.74
N THR A 51 14.57 16.60 12.61
CA THR A 51 13.46 15.75 12.17
C THR A 51 13.44 14.41 12.91
N VAL A 52 12.26 13.82 13.03
CA VAL A 52 12.02 12.43 13.45
C VAL A 52 11.30 11.74 12.29
N ILE A 53 11.96 10.78 11.66
CA ILE A 53 11.43 10.04 10.50
C ILE A 53 11.52 8.55 10.77
N GLY A 54 10.45 7.79 10.54
CA GLY A 54 10.47 6.35 10.75
C GLY A 54 9.10 5.73 10.75
N ILE A 55 8.96 4.59 11.42
CA ILE A 55 7.74 3.80 11.46
C ILE A 55 7.44 3.24 12.85
N TYR A 56 6.17 2.91 13.06
CA TYR A 56 5.71 1.99 14.08
C TYR A 56 5.02 0.79 13.41
N ASP A 57 5.46 -0.43 13.74
CA ASP A 57 4.89 -1.70 13.29
C ASP A 57 4.03 -2.29 14.41
N ASP A 58 2.71 -2.38 14.20
CA ASP A 58 1.74 -2.87 15.19
C ASP A 58 1.73 -4.41 15.35
N LEU A 59 2.40 -5.15 14.47
CA LEU A 59 2.55 -6.59 14.60
C LEU A 59 3.73 -6.95 15.49
N THR A 60 4.84 -6.22 15.34
CA THR A 60 6.05 -6.44 16.15
C THR A 60 6.15 -5.50 17.36
N ASN A 61 5.22 -4.54 17.47
CA ASN A 61 5.22 -3.43 18.42
C ASN A 61 6.52 -2.61 18.38
N GLN A 62 7.17 -2.54 17.22
CA GLN A 62 8.48 -1.92 17.09
C GLN A 62 8.34 -0.48 16.59
N LEU A 63 8.81 0.48 17.40
CA LEU A 63 9.05 1.87 16.99
C LEU A 63 10.49 2.00 16.51
N SER A 64 10.66 2.30 15.22
CA SER A 64 11.96 2.43 14.55
C SER A 64 12.03 3.78 13.86
N VAL A 65 12.87 4.68 14.35
CA VAL A 65 13.02 6.04 13.79
C VAL A 65 14.47 6.43 13.61
N THR A 66 14.71 7.42 12.78
CA THR A 66 15.92 8.22 12.70
C THR A 66 15.61 9.63 13.18
N ILE A 67 16.37 10.09 14.17
CA ILE A 67 16.29 11.45 14.71
C ILE A 67 17.55 12.17 14.29
N SER A 68 17.39 13.27 13.55
CA SER A 68 18.49 14.13 13.11
C SER A 68 18.30 15.53 13.66
N PHE A 69 19.38 16.18 14.05
CA PHE A 69 19.36 17.54 14.61
C PHE A 69 20.60 18.34 14.19
N SER A 70 20.47 19.66 14.15
CA SER A 70 21.56 20.56 13.80
C SER A 70 21.44 21.92 14.48
N SER A 71 22.53 22.68 14.46
CA SER A 71 22.58 24.09 14.88
C SER A 71 22.08 24.36 16.31
N LEU A 72 22.27 23.39 17.21
CA LEU A 72 21.99 23.57 18.64
C LEU A 72 22.93 24.63 19.23
N THR A 73 22.43 25.41 20.17
CA THR A 73 23.17 26.49 20.83
C THR A 73 24.15 25.97 21.89
N GLY A 74 23.84 24.81 22.50
CA GLY A 74 24.72 24.05 23.37
C GLY A 74 24.96 22.63 22.85
N THR A 75 25.90 21.93 23.50
CA THR A 75 26.15 20.51 23.21
C THR A 75 25.05 19.62 23.79
N THR A 76 24.66 18.56 23.08
CA THR A 76 23.69 17.56 23.55
C THR A 76 24.11 16.92 24.87
N SER A 77 23.16 16.84 25.80
CA SER A 77 23.36 16.22 27.13
C SER A 77 22.46 15.01 27.36
N ALA A 78 21.27 14.99 26.73
CA ALA A 78 20.32 13.87 26.78
C ALA A 78 19.25 14.03 25.70
N GLY A 79 18.46 12.99 25.47
CA GLY A 79 17.23 13.06 24.69
C GLY A 79 16.28 11.93 25.06
N HIS A 80 14.98 12.18 24.91
CA HIS A 80 13.95 11.26 25.34
C HIS A 80 12.73 11.27 24.43
N TYR A 81 11.98 10.17 24.45
CA TYR A 81 10.53 10.21 24.26
C TYR A 81 9.86 10.61 25.58
N HIS A 82 8.97 11.58 25.53
CA HIS A 82 8.10 11.99 26.63
C HIS A 82 6.64 11.69 26.32
N GLY A 83 5.82 11.56 27.36
CA GLY A 83 4.38 11.38 27.24
C GLY A 83 3.73 10.78 28.50
N PRO A 84 2.40 10.61 28.48
CA PRO A 84 1.46 11.13 27.50
C PRO A 84 1.20 12.62 27.72
N ALA A 85 1.19 13.40 26.65
CA ALA A 85 0.76 14.78 26.62
C ALA A 85 0.22 15.17 25.25
N LEU A 86 -0.87 15.94 25.24
CA LEU A 86 -1.30 16.64 24.05
C LEU A 86 -0.24 17.68 23.60
N PRO A 87 -0.24 18.09 22.33
CA PRO A 87 0.57 19.20 21.86
C PRO A 87 0.43 20.42 22.78
N GLY A 88 1.56 21.03 23.17
CA GLY A 88 1.58 22.20 24.06
C GLY A 88 1.57 21.89 25.56
N ALA A 89 1.56 20.62 25.98
CA ALA A 89 1.73 20.22 27.38
C ALA A 89 3.06 19.47 27.61
N ASN A 90 3.60 19.57 28.82
CA ASN A 90 4.78 18.81 29.25
C ASN A 90 4.36 17.50 29.94
N ALA A 91 5.17 16.46 29.77
CA ALA A 91 5.02 15.18 30.45
C ALA A 91 6.37 14.61 30.90
N GLY A 92 6.31 13.55 31.72
CA GLY A 92 7.49 12.80 32.13
C GLY A 92 8.13 12.01 30.99
N VAL A 93 9.30 11.45 31.26
CA VAL A 93 10.03 10.58 30.32
C VAL A 93 9.29 9.25 30.18
N ARG A 94 9.12 8.81 28.93
CA ARG A 94 8.65 7.47 28.58
C ARG A 94 9.81 6.53 28.28
N ILE A 95 10.75 6.98 27.47
CA ILE A 95 11.94 6.20 27.10
C ILE A 95 13.12 7.16 26.90
N ALA A 96 14.28 6.81 27.45
CA ALA A 96 15.52 7.55 27.22
C ALA A 96 16.28 7.00 26.00
N PHE A 97 16.90 7.90 25.23
CA PHE A 97 17.75 7.50 24.11
C PHE A 97 19.15 7.15 24.63
N SER A 98 19.50 5.87 24.59
CA SER A 98 20.84 5.41 24.96
C SER A 98 21.89 5.68 23.89
N ASN A 99 21.48 5.87 22.64
CA ASN A 99 22.34 6.02 21.46
C ASN A 99 22.41 7.46 20.91
N ILE A 100 21.87 8.45 21.63
CA ILE A 100 22.01 9.85 21.23
C ILE A 100 23.51 10.25 21.28
N PRO A 101 24.05 10.91 20.24
CA PRO A 101 25.40 11.46 20.28
C PRO A 101 25.46 12.57 21.34
N LEU A 102 26.36 12.42 22.32
CA LEU A 102 26.55 13.41 23.39
C LEU A 102 27.71 14.36 23.06
N GLY A 103 27.65 15.58 23.58
CA GLY A 103 28.75 16.54 23.44
C GLY A 103 28.82 17.22 22.07
N VAL A 104 27.78 17.11 21.24
CA VAL A 104 27.75 17.66 19.86
C VAL A 104 26.62 18.67 19.69
N THR A 105 26.72 19.56 18.70
CA THR A 105 25.67 20.53 18.35
C THR A 105 24.85 20.10 17.13
N SER A 106 25.23 19.00 16.49
CA SER A 106 24.56 18.41 15.33
C SER A 106 24.85 16.91 15.28
N GLY A 107 23.90 16.13 14.81
CA GLY A 107 24.05 14.68 14.76
C GLY A 107 22.79 13.96 14.29
N SER A 108 22.91 12.64 14.16
CA SER A 108 21.81 11.75 13.85
C SER A 108 21.99 10.42 14.57
N PHE A 109 20.88 9.79 14.94
CA PHE A 109 20.84 8.46 15.56
C PHE A 109 19.50 7.78 15.27
N SER A 110 19.49 6.45 15.32
CA SER A 110 18.31 5.65 14.98
C SER A 110 17.92 4.70 16.11
N PRO A 111 17.13 5.14 17.11
CA PRO A 111 16.66 4.27 18.17
C PRO A 111 15.60 3.29 17.65
N VAL A 112 15.61 2.07 18.21
CA VAL A 112 14.61 1.04 17.99
C VAL A 112 14.10 0.56 19.34
N HIS A 113 12.79 0.57 19.54
CA HIS A 113 12.17 0.15 20.80
C HIS A 113 10.95 -0.73 20.55
N THR A 114 10.87 -1.85 21.25
CA THR A 114 9.63 -2.61 21.38
C THR A 114 8.77 -1.94 22.44
N LEU A 115 7.56 -1.55 22.07
CA LEU A 115 6.62 -0.86 22.96
C LEU A 115 5.74 -1.84 23.71
N THR A 116 5.35 -1.46 24.92
CA THR A 116 4.24 -2.10 25.63
C THR A 116 2.90 -1.62 25.07
N ALA A 117 1.81 -2.37 25.28
CA ALA A 117 0.47 -2.00 24.82
C ALA A 117 0.01 -0.60 25.31
N SER A 118 0.41 -0.22 26.55
CA SER A 118 0.13 1.13 27.06
C SER A 118 0.89 2.21 26.27
N GLN A 119 2.15 1.96 25.95
CA GLN A 119 2.99 2.90 25.20
C GLN A 119 2.53 3.01 23.74
N GLU A 120 2.12 1.91 23.13
CA GLU A 120 1.49 1.88 21.82
C GLU A 120 0.23 2.76 21.79
N THR A 121 -0.69 2.57 22.74
CA THR A 121 -1.93 3.34 22.81
C THR A 121 -1.64 4.84 22.90
N GLU A 122 -0.63 5.23 23.70
CA GLU A 122 -0.21 6.62 23.82
C GLU A 122 0.45 7.15 22.54
N LEU A 123 1.33 6.36 21.92
CA LEU A 123 2.02 6.72 20.68
C LEU A 123 1.03 6.94 19.54
N LEU A 124 0.13 5.97 19.31
CA LEU A 124 -0.90 6.03 18.27
C LEU A 124 -1.95 7.11 18.56
N GLY A 125 -2.16 7.46 19.83
CA GLY A 125 -2.97 8.61 20.24
C GLY A 125 -2.30 9.97 20.00
N GLY A 126 -1.08 9.99 19.46
CA GLY A 126 -0.31 11.21 19.23
C GLY A 126 0.09 11.91 20.53
N LEU A 127 0.24 11.17 21.63
CA LEU A 127 0.52 11.72 22.96
C LEU A 127 2.01 11.76 23.31
N TRP A 128 2.87 11.36 22.38
CA TRP A 128 4.32 11.34 22.58
C TRP A 128 5.02 12.48 21.87
N TYR A 129 6.16 12.91 22.41
CA TYR A 129 7.04 13.85 21.73
C TYR A 129 8.50 13.48 21.94
N VAL A 130 9.34 13.79 20.94
CA VAL A 130 10.79 13.78 21.08
C VAL A 130 11.23 15.09 21.72
N ASN A 131 12.18 15.01 22.64
CA ASN A 131 12.83 16.18 23.22
C ASN A 131 14.35 15.97 23.29
N ILE A 132 15.13 16.95 22.86
CA ILE A 132 16.60 16.95 22.94
C ILE A 132 17.05 18.05 23.89
N HIS A 133 17.86 17.68 24.87
CA HIS A 133 18.40 18.55 25.90
C HIS A 133 19.85 18.90 25.58
N THR A 134 20.25 20.13 25.93
CA THR A 134 21.63 20.60 25.76
C THR A 134 22.19 21.20 27.03
N SER A 135 23.50 21.40 27.05
CA SER A 135 24.22 22.07 28.14
C SER A 135 23.71 23.49 28.43
N PHE A 136 23.13 24.18 27.43
CA PHE A 136 22.54 25.51 27.62
C PHE A 136 21.03 25.48 27.86
N LYS A 137 20.36 24.40 27.50
CA LYS A 137 18.90 24.20 27.65
C LYS A 137 18.63 22.82 28.28
N PRO A 138 18.91 22.63 29.57
CA PRO A 138 18.76 21.33 30.23
C PRO A 138 17.29 20.86 30.30
N GLY A 139 16.32 21.79 30.27
CA GLY A 139 14.90 21.47 30.21
C GLY A 139 14.39 21.01 28.84
N GLY A 140 15.21 21.14 27.78
CA GLY A 140 14.83 20.90 26.38
C GLY A 140 15.22 22.11 25.51
N GLU A 141 15.91 21.86 24.39
CA GLU A 141 16.21 22.87 23.37
C GLU A 141 15.29 22.76 22.16
N ILE A 142 15.03 21.53 21.69
CA ILE A 142 14.15 21.24 20.57
C ILE A 142 13.21 20.08 20.87
N ARG A 143 11.96 20.25 20.44
CA ARG A 143 10.85 19.32 20.65
C ARG A 143 10.10 19.07 19.35
N GLY A 144 9.48 17.90 19.22
CA GLY A 144 8.54 17.60 18.15
C GLY A 144 7.52 16.56 18.58
N GLN A 145 6.24 16.88 18.40
CA GLN A 145 5.17 15.93 18.69
C GLN A 145 5.22 14.78 17.68
N ILE A 146 5.15 13.54 18.16
CA ILE A 146 5.04 12.35 17.31
C ILE A 146 3.57 12.12 17.01
N ASN A 147 3.21 12.16 15.74
CA ASN A 147 1.88 11.83 15.25
C ASN A 147 2.04 10.75 14.15
N PRO A 148 1.97 9.45 14.52
CA PRO A 148 2.01 8.37 13.56
C PRO A 148 0.77 8.41 12.65
N VAL A 149 0.97 8.18 11.36
CA VAL A 149 -0.09 8.19 10.36
C VAL A 149 -0.27 6.79 9.80
N ALA A 150 -1.48 6.25 9.95
CA ALA A 150 -1.85 4.98 9.36
C ALA A 150 -1.74 5.05 7.81
N PRO A 151 -1.33 3.93 7.17
CA PRO A 151 -1.41 3.80 5.74
C PRO A 151 -2.88 3.73 5.31
N LYS A 152 -3.13 3.98 4.03
CA LYS A 152 -4.45 3.95 3.42
C LYS A 152 -4.53 2.68 2.60
N SER A 153 -5.57 1.90 2.82
CA SER A 153 -5.76 0.61 2.18
C SER A 153 -6.66 0.74 0.95
N LEU A 154 -6.20 0.20 -0.18
CA LEU A 154 -7.01 0.00 -1.38
C LEU A 154 -7.32 -1.50 -1.49
N ASP A 155 -8.58 -1.86 -1.33
CA ASP A 155 -9.12 -3.17 -1.68
C ASP A 155 -9.46 -3.17 -3.17
N LEU A 156 -8.62 -3.84 -3.97
CA LEU A 156 -8.72 -3.87 -5.42
C LEU A 156 -9.21 -5.23 -5.90
N THR A 157 -10.18 -5.24 -6.80
CA THR A 157 -10.46 -6.41 -7.65
C THR A 157 -10.21 -6.12 -9.13
N TYR A 158 -9.30 -6.86 -9.72
CA TYR A 158 -8.82 -6.69 -11.10
C TYR A 158 -8.58 -8.06 -11.73
N LEU A 159 -9.06 -8.25 -12.96
CA LEU A 159 -8.88 -9.49 -13.73
C LEU A 159 -8.10 -9.18 -15.02
N ILE A 160 -7.21 -10.09 -15.38
CA ILE A 160 -6.37 -10.00 -16.58
C ILE A 160 -6.91 -11.02 -17.58
N GLU A 161 -7.18 -10.59 -18.81
CA GLU A 161 -7.88 -11.38 -19.83
C GLU A 161 -7.24 -12.74 -20.07
N GLY A 162 -5.93 -12.78 -20.36
CA GLY A 162 -5.25 -14.04 -20.66
C GLY A 162 -5.23 -15.00 -19.47
N LEU A 163 -5.16 -14.47 -18.24
CA LEU A 163 -5.05 -15.27 -17.03
C LEU A 163 -6.40 -15.73 -16.45
N TYR A 164 -7.52 -15.20 -16.95
CA TYR A 164 -8.85 -15.41 -16.36
C TYR A 164 -9.68 -16.43 -17.14
N ASN A 165 -10.22 -17.42 -16.42
CA ASN A 165 -11.09 -18.43 -16.98
C ASN A 165 -12.56 -18.18 -16.60
N GLY A 166 -13.36 -17.76 -17.57
CA GLY A 166 -14.79 -17.48 -17.37
C GLY A 166 -15.66 -18.68 -17.00
N GLY A 167 -15.19 -19.92 -17.25
CA GLY A 167 -15.90 -21.14 -16.89
C GLY A 167 -15.73 -21.54 -15.41
N THR A 168 -14.52 -21.36 -14.87
CA THR A 168 -14.24 -21.62 -13.45
C THR A 168 -14.45 -20.38 -12.58
N ASN A 169 -14.53 -19.18 -13.18
CA ASN A 169 -14.53 -17.88 -12.52
C ASN A 169 -13.30 -17.70 -11.61
N LEU A 170 -12.14 -18.17 -12.10
CA LEU A 170 -10.85 -18.05 -11.43
C LEU A 170 -9.81 -17.48 -12.39
N MET A 171 -8.87 -16.74 -11.83
CA MET A 171 -7.68 -16.21 -12.49
C MET A 171 -6.43 -16.94 -12.01
N VAL A 172 -5.43 -17.12 -12.88
CA VAL A 172 -4.06 -17.43 -12.45
C VAL A 172 -3.52 -16.24 -11.65
N ALA A 173 -3.17 -16.48 -10.39
CA ALA A 173 -2.77 -15.43 -9.45
C ALA A 173 -1.44 -14.78 -9.88
N ASP A 174 -1.42 -13.45 -9.99
CA ASP A 174 -0.31 -12.74 -10.61
C ASP A 174 -0.08 -11.32 -10.07
N THR A 175 1.09 -10.74 -10.37
CA THR A 175 1.54 -9.46 -9.83
C THR A 175 1.17 -8.30 -10.74
N VAL A 176 0.50 -7.31 -10.16
CA VAL A 176 0.23 -6.00 -10.79
C VAL A 176 0.96 -4.88 -10.06
N THR A 177 1.25 -3.80 -10.76
CA THR A 177 1.65 -2.53 -10.17
C THR A 177 0.46 -1.59 -10.18
N VAL A 178 0.09 -1.05 -9.03
CA VAL A 178 -1.06 -0.15 -8.86
C VAL A 178 -0.55 1.21 -8.40
N ASN A 179 -0.74 2.19 -9.25
CA ASN A 179 -0.34 3.57 -9.06
C ASN A 179 -1.55 4.40 -8.64
N ILE A 180 -1.34 5.25 -7.64
CA ILE A 180 -2.26 6.34 -7.31
C ILE A 180 -1.73 7.60 -7.99
N ARG A 181 -2.58 8.25 -8.80
CA ARG A 181 -2.24 9.44 -9.56
C ARG A 181 -3.13 10.61 -9.19
N ASN A 182 -2.59 11.82 -9.29
CA ASN A 182 -3.37 13.04 -9.07
C ASN A 182 -4.59 13.09 -9.99
N SER A 183 -5.64 13.80 -9.57
CA SER A 183 -6.89 13.99 -10.33
C SER A 183 -6.83 15.10 -11.37
N VAL A 184 -5.72 15.84 -11.43
CA VAL A 184 -5.53 16.99 -12.32
C VAL A 184 -4.32 16.77 -13.20
N SER A 185 -4.45 17.10 -14.49
CA SER A 185 -3.37 17.05 -15.47
C SER A 185 -2.12 17.80 -14.95
N PRO A 186 -0.92 17.21 -15.02
CA PRO A 186 -0.55 16.05 -15.83
C PRO A 186 -0.69 14.68 -15.11
N TYR A 187 -1.59 14.57 -14.14
CA TYR A 187 -1.92 13.33 -13.41
C TYR A 187 -0.66 12.64 -12.86
N THR A 188 0.18 13.45 -12.20
CA THR A 188 1.46 13.01 -11.67
C THR A 188 1.29 11.82 -10.73
N LEU A 189 2.23 10.88 -10.79
CA LEU A 189 2.32 9.78 -9.84
C LEU A 189 2.44 10.32 -8.42
N VAL A 190 1.56 9.86 -7.53
CA VAL A 190 1.62 10.17 -6.09
C VAL A 190 2.39 9.06 -5.39
N GLU A 191 1.98 7.81 -5.62
CA GLU A 191 2.59 6.64 -5.00
C GLU A 191 2.32 5.40 -5.85
N SER A 192 3.23 4.42 -5.79
CA SER A 192 3.16 3.15 -6.51
C SER A 192 3.31 2.00 -5.52
N ALA A 193 2.51 0.95 -5.69
CA ALA A 193 2.61 -0.28 -4.92
C ALA A 193 2.46 -1.50 -5.85
N LYS A 194 3.09 -2.62 -5.48
CA LYS A 194 2.96 -3.90 -6.19
C LYS A 194 2.25 -4.90 -5.31
N ILE A 195 1.38 -5.71 -5.91
CA ILE A 195 0.65 -6.77 -5.19
C ILE A 195 0.48 -7.97 -6.11
N LYS A 196 0.55 -9.18 -5.53
CA LYS A 196 0.09 -10.41 -6.18
C LYS A 196 -1.40 -10.58 -5.90
N LEU A 197 -2.24 -10.42 -6.91
CA LEU A 197 -3.68 -10.67 -6.83
C LEU A 197 -3.93 -12.17 -6.64
N ASN A 198 -4.95 -12.50 -5.87
CA ASN A 198 -5.36 -13.89 -5.65
C ASN A 198 -6.14 -14.45 -6.86
N THR A 199 -6.63 -15.68 -6.74
CA THR A 199 -7.36 -16.35 -7.83
C THR A 199 -8.74 -15.76 -8.14
N SER A 200 -9.27 -14.86 -7.30
CA SER A 200 -10.47 -14.07 -7.62
C SER A 200 -10.14 -12.69 -8.20
N GLY A 201 -8.86 -12.39 -8.44
CA GLY A 201 -8.39 -11.07 -8.87
C GLY A 201 -8.33 -10.04 -7.75
N ALA A 202 -8.46 -10.45 -6.48
CA ALA A 202 -8.54 -9.54 -5.35
C ALA A 202 -7.18 -9.37 -4.64
N GLY A 203 -6.93 -8.18 -4.10
CA GLY A 203 -5.76 -7.89 -3.29
C GLY A 203 -5.88 -6.54 -2.58
N ILE A 204 -5.22 -6.42 -1.42
CA ILE A 204 -5.20 -5.18 -0.65
C ILE A 204 -3.81 -4.53 -0.79
N LEU A 205 -3.78 -3.26 -1.20
CA LEU A 205 -2.56 -2.45 -1.24
C LEU A 205 -2.58 -1.40 -0.13
N SER A 206 -1.39 -0.99 0.32
CA SER A 206 -1.21 0.02 1.37
C SER A 206 -0.41 1.21 0.84
N TYR A 207 -0.90 2.42 1.09
CA TYR A 207 -0.31 3.68 0.61
C TYR A 207 -0.07 4.65 1.77
N SER A 208 1.11 5.25 1.83
CA SER A 208 1.54 6.11 2.94
C SER A 208 1.43 7.60 2.64
N SER A 209 1.51 7.97 1.37
CA SER A 209 1.61 9.36 0.89
C SER A 209 0.29 9.93 0.38
N VAL A 210 -0.76 9.10 0.30
CA VAL A 210 -2.10 9.51 -0.12
C VAL A 210 -2.92 10.06 1.05
N SER A 211 -3.90 10.91 0.75
CA SER A 211 -4.74 11.60 1.74
C SER A 211 -6.21 11.19 1.63
N ASN A 212 -6.92 11.22 2.77
CA ASN A 212 -8.38 11.06 2.78
C ASN A 212 -9.06 12.24 2.09
N ALA A 213 -10.25 12.00 1.53
CA ALA A 213 -11.09 12.99 0.86
C ALA A 213 -10.39 13.78 -0.26
N THR A 214 -9.29 13.23 -0.80
CA THR A 214 -8.57 13.78 -1.94
C THR A 214 -8.88 12.91 -3.16
N PRO A 215 -9.33 13.50 -4.29
CA PRO A 215 -9.62 12.73 -5.50
C PRO A 215 -8.33 12.30 -6.21
N TYR A 216 -8.28 11.03 -6.58
CA TYR A 216 -7.17 10.37 -7.29
C TYR A 216 -7.69 9.49 -8.42
N TYR A 217 -6.83 9.17 -9.39
CA TYR A 217 -7.05 8.04 -10.29
C TYR A 217 -6.26 6.81 -9.82
N ILE A 218 -6.83 5.62 -10.06
CA ILE A 218 -6.09 4.35 -9.96
C ILE A 218 -5.61 3.99 -11.36
N GLN A 219 -4.31 3.71 -11.50
CA GLN A 219 -3.71 3.16 -12.72
C GLN A 219 -3.14 1.79 -12.39
N VAL A 220 -3.55 0.75 -13.12
CA VAL A 220 -3.07 -0.62 -12.97
C VAL A 220 -2.20 -0.98 -14.18
N LEU A 221 -1.01 -1.51 -13.91
CA LEU A 221 -0.04 -2.00 -14.88
C LEU A 221 0.22 -3.48 -14.62
N HIS A 222 0.34 -4.25 -15.69
CA HIS A 222 0.71 -5.66 -15.64
C HIS A 222 1.75 -5.94 -16.73
N ARG A 223 2.59 -6.97 -16.56
CA ARG A 223 3.75 -7.22 -17.45
C ARG A 223 3.38 -7.43 -18.91
N ASN A 224 2.17 -7.90 -19.18
CA ASN A 224 1.70 -8.32 -20.49
C ASN A 224 0.33 -7.73 -20.84
N GLY A 225 -0.13 -6.79 -20.02
CA GLY A 225 -1.46 -6.24 -20.09
C GLY A 225 -1.42 -4.76 -20.42
N LEU A 226 -2.45 -4.32 -21.12
CA LEU A 226 -2.68 -2.92 -21.40
C LEU A 226 -2.91 -2.14 -20.11
N GLU A 227 -2.23 -1.01 -19.97
CA GLU A 227 -2.43 -0.08 -18.86
C GLU A 227 -3.92 0.30 -18.72
N THR A 228 -4.48 0.13 -17.51
CA THR A 228 -5.91 0.35 -17.24
C THR A 228 -6.11 1.39 -16.15
N TRP A 229 -7.03 2.33 -16.35
CA TRP A 229 -7.33 3.41 -15.40
C TRP A 229 -8.74 3.32 -14.84
N SER A 230 -8.94 3.76 -13.60
CA SER A 230 -10.28 3.93 -13.02
C SER A 230 -11.11 4.88 -13.88
N ALA A 231 -12.41 4.58 -14.04
CA ALA A 231 -13.32 5.34 -14.90
C ALA A 231 -13.43 6.83 -14.54
N GLY A 232 -13.26 7.14 -13.26
CA GLY A 232 -13.21 8.49 -12.75
C GLY A 232 -12.30 8.56 -11.53
N THR A 233 -12.34 9.71 -10.86
CA THR A 233 -11.59 9.89 -9.63
C THR A 233 -12.25 9.17 -8.45
N VAL A 234 -11.43 8.55 -7.62
CA VAL A 234 -11.78 7.88 -6.37
C VAL A 234 -11.10 8.58 -5.20
N GLN A 235 -11.55 8.30 -3.98
CA GLN A 235 -10.98 8.92 -2.78
C GLN A 235 -10.96 7.93 -1.62
N PHE A 236 -9.92 8.00 -0.81
CA PHE A 236 -9.87 7.29 0.46
C PHE A 236 -10.78 7.97 1.49
N VAL A 237 -11.53 7.18 2.24
CA VAL A 237 -12.38 7.63 3.33
C VAL A 237 -12.06 6.78 4.55
N ALA A 238 -11.76 7.43 5.68
CA ALA A 238 -11.36 6.73 6.90
C ALA A 238 -10.21 5.72 6.68
N ASN A 239 -9.22 6.11 5.85
CA ASN A 239 -8.06 5.31 5.45
C ASN A 239 -8.38 4.08 4.58
N ALA A 240 -9.57 3.98 3.98
CA ALA A 240 -9.94 2.87 3.12
C ALA A 240 -10.54 3.33 1.79
N LEU A 241 -10.34 2.53 0.76
CA LEU A 241 -10.96 2.63 -0.55
C LEU A 241 -11.17 1.22 -1.09
N SER A 242 -12.34 0.95 -1.69
CA SER A 242 -12.59 -0.28 -2.45
C SER A 242 -12.86 0.09 -3.91
N TYR A 243 -12.24 -0.63 -4.83
CA TYR A 243 -12.44 -0.41 -6.26
C TYR A 243 -12.38 -1.73 -7.03
N GLU A 244 -13.29 -1.90 -8.00
CA GLU A 244 -13.34 -3.08 -8.84
C GLU A 244 -13.47 -2.71 -10.32
N PHE A 245 -12.74 -3.42 -11.18
CA PHE A 245 -12.79 -3.24 -12.64
C PHE A 245 -13.74 -4.22 -13.35
N VAL A 246 -14.34 -5.12 -12.58
CA VAL A 246 -14.76 -6.45 -13.06
C VAL A 246 -16.27 -6.61 -13.21
N SER A 247 -17.06 -5.66 -12.70
CA SER A 247 -18.52 -5.71 -12.70
C SER A 247 -19.17 -5.04 -13.91
N ALA A 248 -18.52 -4.05 -14.51
CA ALA A 248 -18.98 -3.36 -15.71
C ALA A 248 -17.79 -2.76 -16.48
N ALA A 249 -17.88 -2.69 -17.81
CA ALA A 249 -16.85 -2.01 -18.61
C ALA A 249 -16.67 -0.56 -18.17
N SER A 250 -17.76 0.12 -17.77
CA SER A 250 -17.74 1.50 -17.29
C SER A 250 -17.00 1.72 -15.97
N GLN A 251 -16.40 0.69 -15.37
CA GLN A 251 -15.44 0.82 -14.26
C GLN A 251 -14.02 1.13 -14.76
N ALA A 252 -13.73 0.96 -16.04
CA ALA A 252 -12.50 1.42 -16.66
C ALA A 252 -12.71 2.74 -17.39
N TYR A 253 -11.69 3.60 -17.41
CA TYR A 253 -11.69 4.81 -18.22
C TYR A 253 -11.93 4.45 -19.69
N GLY A 254 -12.84 5.17 -20.34
CA GLY A 254 -13.23 4.87 -21.72
C GLY A 254 -13.91 3.51 -21.93
N SER A 255 -14.33 2.83 -20.87
CA SER A 255 -14.79 1.43 -20.91
C SER A 255 -13.78 0.44 -21.50
N ASN A 256 -12.49 0.70 -21.26
CA ASN A 256 -11.37 0.01 -21.90
C ASN A 256 -11.04 -1.34 -21.24
N THR A 257 -11.98 -2.27 -21.33
CA THR A 257 -11.90 -3.66 -20.82
C THR A 257 -12.68 -4.59 -21.74
N THR A 258 -12.35 -5.88 -21.74
CA THR A 258 -13.06 -6.93 -22.48
C THR A 258 -13.95 -7.78 -21.58
N LEU A 259 -15.02 -8.35 -22.13
CA LEU A 259 -15.90 -9.27 -21.39
C LEU A 259 -15.45 -10.71 -21.61
N VAL A 260 -15.01 -11.39 -20.54
CA VAL A 260 -14.65 -12.81 -20.55
C VAL A 260 -15.63 -13.57 -19.67
N GLY A 261 -16.45 -14.44 -20.28
CA GLY A 261 -17.57 -15.07 -19.58
C GLY A 261 -18.58 -14.03 -19.07
N ALA A 262 -18.61 -13.83 -17.75
CA ALA A 262 -19.52 -12.88 -17.09
C ALA A 262 -18.80 -11.70 -16.40
N ARG A 263 -17.48 -11.56 -16.60
CA ARG A 263 -16.64 -10.59 -15.88
C ARG A 263 -15.82 -9.76 -16.85
N TYR A 264 -15.63 -8.49 -16.50
CA TYR A 264 -14.78 -7.60 -17.29
C TYR A 264 -13.31 -7.77 -16.87
N CYS A 265 -12.44 -7.92 -17.87
CA CYS A 265 -11.01 -8.12 -17.70
C CYS A 265 -10.25 -7.01 -18.44
N ALA A 266 -9.10 -6.63 -17.90
CA ALA A 266 -8.17 -5.80 -18.64
C ALA A 266 -7.52 -6.59 -19.77
N TYR A 267 -7.32 -5.91 -20.90
CA TYR A 267 -6.76 -6.51 -22.11
C TYR A 267 -5.34 -7.03 -21.88
N SER A 268 -5.07 -8.23 -22.40
CA SER A 268 -3.72 -8.79 -22.51
C SER A 268 -3.19 -8.60 -23.93
N GLY A 269 -1.88 -8.41 -24.09
CA GLY A 269 -1.21 -8.35 -25.39
C GLY A 269 -0.30 -7.15 -25.60
N ASP A 270 -0.29 -6.13 -24.73
CA ASP A 270 0.66 -5.01 -24.80
C ASP A 270 1.97 -5.45 -24.10
N VAL A 271 2.75 -6.28 -24.77
CA VAL A 271 3.96 -6.92 -24.19
C VAL A 271 5.16 -5.99 -24.26
N ASN A 272 5.14 -5.01 -25.17
CA ASN A 272 6.18 -4.00 -25.31
C ASN A 272 5.93 -2.73 -24.45
N GLN A 273 4.73 -2.60 -23.88
CA GLN A 273 4.29 -1.50 -23.00
C GLN A 273 4.28 -0.13 -23.70
N ASP A 274 3.93 -0.08 -24.99
CA ASP A 274 3.83 1.15 -25.78
C ASP A 274 2.43 1.80 -25.74
N GLY A 275 1.46 1.11 -25.16
CA GLY A 275 0.10 1.57 -24.97
C GLY A 275 -0.86 1.23 -26.12
N THR A 276 -0.43 0.39 -27.06
CA THR A 276 -1.25 -0.22 -28.11
C THR A 276 -0.99 -1.72 -28.17
N ILE A 277 -1.99 -2.50 -28.56
CA ILE A 277 -1.79 -3.92 -28.87
C ILE A 277 -1.73 -4.01 -30.39
N ASP A 278 -0.56 -4.27 -30.95
CA ASP A 278 -0.37 -4.24 -32.40
C ASP A 278 0.60 -5.31 -32.94
N GLY A 279 0.98 -5.16 -34.21
CA GLY A 279 1.87 -6.11 -34.89
C GLY A 279 3.26 -6.24 -34.27
N THR A 280 3.71 -5.25 -33.51
CA THR A 280 5.01 -5.29 -32.81
C THR A 280 4.95 -6.15 -31.55
N ASP A 281 3.82 -6.18 -30.85
CA ASP A 281 3.57 -7.12 -29.76
C ASP A 281 3.48 -8.56 -30.29
N LEU A 282 2.70 -8.75 -31.35
CA LEU A 282 2.56 -10.04 -32.01
C LEU A 282 3.90 -10.57 -32.51
N SER A 283 4.73 -9.71 -33.10
CA SER A 283 6.08 -10.09 -33.52
C SER A 283 6.93 -10.58 -32.35
N SER A 284 6.79 -9.97 -31.17
CA SER A 284 7.51 -10.42 -29.96
C SER A 284 7.03 -11.81 -29.52
N ILE A 285 5.71 -12.03 -29.48
CA ILE A 285 5.09 -13.31 -29.10
C ILE A 285 5.46 -14.41 -30.09
N ASP A 286 5.32 -14.17 -31.39
CA ASP A 286 5.63 -15.14 -32.45
C ASP A 286 7.10 -15.55 -32.47
N ASN A 287 8.00 -14.60 -32.23
CA ASN A 287 9.44 -14.88 -32.12
C ASN A 287 9.74 -15.78 -30.93
N ASP A 288 9.14 -15.50 -29.77
CA ASP A 288 9.33 -16.29 -28.56
C ASP A 288 8.69 -17.69 -28.69
N ALA A 289 7.51 -17.79 -29.31
CA ALA A 289 6.86 -19.06 -29.62
C ALA A 289 7.71 -19.92 -30.57
N SER A 290 8.27 -19.31 -31.63
CA SER A 290 9.16 -19.99 -32.57
C SER A 290 10.46 -20.50 -31.93
N ASN A 291 10.88 -19.83 -30.85
CA ASN A 291 12.05 -20.21 -30.06
C ASN A 291 11.72 -21.14 -28.88
N PHE A 292 10.46 -21.56 -28.72
CA PHE A 292 9.98 -22.38 -27.61
C PHE A 292 10.33 -21.78 -26.24
N VAL A 293 10.21 -20.45 -26.12
CA VAL A 293 10.42 -19.75 -24.85
C VAL A 293 9.38 -20.23 -23.83
N SER A 294 9.83 -20.39 -22.59
CA SER A 294 9.01 -20.86 -21.48
C SER A 294 9.38 -20.16 -20.18
N GLY A 295 8.50 -20.26 -19.19
CA GLY A 295 8.60 -19.62 -17.89
C GLY A 295 7.88 -18.29 -17.83
N TYR A 296 8.17 -17.53 -16.77
CA TYR A 296 7.50 -16.26 -16.49
C TYR A 296 8.06 -15.12 -17.36
N VAL A 297 7.55 -14.99 -18.58
CA VAL A 297 7.92 -13.96 -19.56
C VAL A 297 6.72 -13.06 -19.89
N ALA A 298 6.97 -11.90 -20.52
CA ALA A 298 5.90 -10.97 -20.90
C ALA A 298 5.04 -11.50 -22.06
N THR A 299 5.60 -12.36 -22.89
CA THR A 299 4.95 -12.98 -24.06
C THR A 299 4.08 -14.19 -23.71
N ASP A 300 4.17 -14.70 -22.48
CA ASP A 300 3.24 -15.69 -21.91
C ASP A 300 2.03 -14.92 -21.33
N LEU A 301 0.96 -14.88 -22.13
CA LEU A 301 -0.28 -14.14 -21.87
C LEU A 301 -1.26 -14.94 -21.04
N ASP A 302 -1.33 -16.26 -21.25
CA ASP A 302 -2.29 -17.13 -20.54
C ASP A 302 -1.75 -17.72 -19.23
N GLY A 303 -0.45 -17.56 -18.97
CA GLY A 303 0.21 -17.96 -17.74
C GLY A 303 0.44 -19.46 -17.63
N ASN A 304 0.47 -20.18 -18.75
CA ASN A 304 0.68 -21.63 -18.79
C ASN A 304 2.17 -22.03 -18.77
N GLU A 305 3.08 -21.06 -18.68
CA GLU A 305 4.55 -21.19 -18.71
C GLU A 305 5.15 -21.51 -20.09
N PHE A 306 4.39 -21.49 -21.18
CA PHE A 306 4.88 -21.69 -22.54
C PHE A 306 4.36 -20.58 -23.45
N VAL A 307 5.25 -19.98 -24.24
CA VAL A 307 4.81 -19.05 -25.29
C VAL A 307 4.41 -19.87 -26.52
N ASP A 308 3.14 -19.84 -26.89
CA ASP A 308 2.64 -20.58 -28.05
C ASP A 308 1.47 -19.87 -28.77
N GLY A 309 0.78 -20.60 -29.65
CA GLY A 309 -0.33 -20.04 -30.44
C GLY A 309 -1.53 -19.59 -29.62
N SER A 310 -1.66 -20.02 -28.35
CA SER A 310 -2.71 -19.56 -27.45
C SER A 310 -2.47 -18.12 -26.98
N ASP A 311 -1.22 -17.74 -26.72
CA ASP A 311 -0.83 -16.36 -26.42
C ASP A 311 -1.03 -15.45 -27.64
N ALA A 312 -0.54 -15.90 -28.80
CA ALA A 312 -0.69 -15.15 -30.04
C ALA A 312 -2.16 -14.87 -30.35
N ALA A 313 -3.05 -15.85 -30.14
CA ALA A 313 -4.49 -15.68 -30.37
C ALA A 313 -5.13 -14.60 -29.48
N ILE A 314 -4.65 -14.40 -28.24
CA ILE A 314 -5.14 -13.34 -27.36
C ILE A 314 -4.75 -11.97 -27.93
N ALA A 315 -3.46 -11.78 -28.21
CA ALA A 315 -2.95 -10.52 -28.77
C ALA A 315 -3.55 -10.23 -30.15
N ASP A 316 -3.73 -11.24 -31.01
CA ASP A 316 -4.28 -11.10 -32.36
C ASP A 316 -5.71 -10.55 -32.33
N ASN A 317 -6.55 -11.11 -31.45
CA ASN A 317 -7.93 -10.66 -31.29
C ASN A 317 -7.98 -9.19 -30.85
N ASN A 318 -7.08 -8.77 -29.97
CA ASN A 318 -7.03 -7.40 -29.46
C ASN A 318 -6.43 -6.43 -30.48
N ALA A 319 -5.39 -6.83 -31.20
CA ALA A 319 -4.80 -6.07 -32.29
C ALA A 319 -5.80 -5.85 -33.44
N ALA A 320 -6.57 -6.87 -33.81
CA ALA A 320 -7.62 -6.77 -34.82
C ALA A 320 -8.73 -5.78 -34.43
N ASN A 321 -8.93 -5.55 -33.13
CA ASN A 321 -9.89 -4.59 -32.59
C ASN A 321 -9.28 -3.19 -32.33
N PHE A 322 -8.02 -2.96 -32.70
CA PHE A 322 -7.30 -1.70 -32.47
C PHE A 322 -7.29 -1.27 -31.00
N VAL A 323 -7.13 -2.25 -30.10
CA VAL A 323 -7.12 -2.00 -28.66
C VAL A 323 -5.89 -1.15 -28.29
N GLY A 324 -6.13 -0.09 -27.52
CA GLY A 324 -5.09 0.81 -27.04
C GLY A 324 -5.51 1.50 -25.74
N VAL A 325 -4.55 2.11 -25.04
CA VAL A 325 -4.78 2.69 -23.71
C VAL A 325 -5.79 3.84 -23.79
N ALA A 326 -6.86 3.71 -23.00
CA ALA A 326 -7.72 4.83 -22.65
C ALA A 326 -7.33 5.38 -21.26
N LYS A 327 -6.98 6.66 -21.19
CA LYS A 327 -6.57 7.33 -19.95
C LYS A 327 -7.03 8.80 -19.90
N PRO A 328 -7.04 9.43 -18.71
CA PRO A 328 -7.30 10.86 -18.56
C PRO A 328 -6.30 11.70 -19.38
N ASN A 329 -6.80 12.76 -20.02
CA ASN A 329 -6.03 13.73 -20.83
C ASN A 329 -5.89 15.08 -20.12
#